data_AF-A0A259DNT1-F1
#
_entry.id   AF-A0A259DNT1-F1
#
_cell.length_a   1.000
_cell.length_b   1.000
_cell.length_c   1.000
_cell.angle_alpha   90.00
_cell.angle_beta   90.00
_cell.angle_gamma   90.00
#
_symmetry.space_group_name_H-M   'P 1'
#
loop_
_entity.id
_entity.type
_entity.pdbx_description
1 polymer ?
#
loop_
_entity_poly.entity_id
_entity_poly.type
_entity_poly.pdbx_seq_one_letter_code
_entity_poly.pdbx_strand_id
1 'polypeptide(L)' 'MLQTVVDALTGPIGRLIAILAVVAAGYMMFTGRLNWPLFLAIFFGVVLVFSAATIIDGFATK' A
#
# COMPACT_ATOMS: atom_id res chain seq x y z
N MET A 1 -22.50 2.76 0.64
CA MET A 1 -22.14 1.33 0.68
C MET A 1 -20.69 1.12 0.24
N LEU A 2 -20.27 1.53 -0.96
CA LEU A 2 -18.86 1.41 -1.40
C LEU A 2 -17.88 2.26 -0.56
N GLN A 3 -18.29 3.45 -0.13
CA GLN A 3 -17.45 4.32 0.70
C GLN A 3 -16.99 3.65 2.00
N THR A 4 -17.87 2.88 2.66
CA THR A 4 -17.52 2.14 3.88
C THR A 4 -16.44 1.08 3.63
N VAL A 5 -16.44 0.47 2.44
CA VAL A 5 -15.42 -0.51 2.04
C VAL A 5 -14.09 0.20 1.77
N VAL A 6 -14.13 1.36 1.10
CA VAL A 6 -12.95 2.21 0.89
C VAL A 6 -12.38 2.65 2.24
N ASP A 7 -13.19 3.20 3.13
CA ASP A 7 -12.76 3.65 4.47
C ASP A 7 -12.22 2.48 5.33
N ALA A 8 -12.76 1.27 5.18
CA ALA A 8 -12.21 0.09 5.86
C ALA A 8 -10.81 -0.28 5.32
N LEU A 9 -10.59 -0.16 4.01
CA LEU A 9 -9.34 -0.54 3.34
C LEU A 9 -8.25 0.55 3.39
N THR A 10 -8.62 1.82 3.30
CA THR A 10 -7.69 2.97 3.30
C THR A 10 -7.67 3.73 4.62
N GLY A 11 -8.60 3.43 5.53
CA GLY A 11 -8.66 4.03 6.86
C GLY A 11 -7.58 3.53 7.83
N PRO A 12 -7.73 3.84 9.13
CA PRO A 12 -6.70 3.62 10.14
C PRO A 12 -6.22 2.17 10.21
N ILE A 13 -7.15 1.23 10.09
CA ILE A 13 -6.87 -0.21 10.17
C ILE A 13 -6.03 -0.65 8.96
N GLY A 14 -6.45 -0.31 7.75
CA GLY A 14 -5.71 -0.63 6.53
C GLY A 14 -4.30 -0.04 6.53
N ARG A 15 -4.14 1.19 7.03
CA ARG A 15 -2.82 1.83 7.19
C ARG A 15 -1.91 1.07 8.14
N LEU A 16 -2.42 0.59 9.28
CA LEU A 16 -1.64 -0.19 10.23
C LEU A 16 -1.18 -1.52 9.62
N ILE A 17 -2.04 -2.20 8.88
CA ILE A 17 -1.70 -3.45 8.17
C ILE A 17 -0.61 -3.20 7.13
N ALA A 18 -0.72 -2.11 6.37
CA ALA A 18 0.29 -1.75 5.38
C ALA A 18 1.65 -1.43 6.01
N ILE A 19 1.68 -0.74 7.15
CA ILE A 19 2.91 -0.49 7.91
C ILE A 19 3.56 -1.83 8.32
N LEU A 20 2.78 -2.77 8.85
CA LEU A 20 3.29 -4.09 9.23
C LEU A 20 3.84 -4.85 8.02
N ALA A 21 3.15 -4.79 6.86
CA ALA A 21 3.62 -5.42 5.64
C ALA A 21 4.95 -4.84 5.14
N VAL A 22 5.12 -3.52 5.19
CA VAL A 22 6.38 -2.85 4.80
C VAL A 22 7.52 -3.18 5.78
N VAL A 23 7.23 -3.18 7.08
CA VAL A 23 8.21 -3.55 8.13
C VAL A 23 8.66 -5.00 7.95
N ALA A 24 7.72 -5.91 7.72
CA ALA A 24 8.01 -7.32 7.47
C ALA A 24 8.82 -7.50 6.17
N ALA A 25 8.47 -6.80 5.09
CA ALA A 25 9.22 -6.83 3.84
C ALA A 25 10.65 -6.29 4.01
N GLY A 26 10.84 -5.20 4.75
CA GLY A 26 12.16 -4.66 5.08
C GLY A 26 13.01 -5.65 5.88
N TYR A 27 12.42 -6.30 6.89
CA TYR A 27 13.10 -7.35 7.65
C TYR A 27 13.49 -8.55 6.76
N MET A 28 12.57 -9.03 5.92
CA MET A 28 12.86 -10.13 4.99
C MET A 28 13.95 -9.78 3.97
N MET A 29 14.03 -8.51 3.56
CA MET A 29 15.11 -8.02 2.70
C MET A 29 16.47 -8.04 3.42
N PHE A 30 16.54 -7.66 4.69
CA PHE A 30 17.77 -7.76 5.48
C PHE A 30 18.23 -9.20 5.73
N THR A 31 17.30 -10.15 5.86
CA THR A 31 17.64 -11.58 6.02
C THR A 31 18.10 -12.25 4.72
N GLY A 32 18.13 -11.54 3.59
CA GLY A 32 18.53 -12.06 2.30
C GLY A 32 17.54 -13.05 1.68
N ARG A 33 16.34 -13.20 2.27
CA ARG A 33 15.30 -14.15 1.82
C ARG A 33 14.28 -13.53 0.87
N LEU A 34 14.32 -12.20 0.69
CA LEU A 34 13.42 -11.48 -0.20
C LEU A 34 14.15 -11.04 -1.48
N ASN A 35 13.55 -11.35 -2.62
CA ASN A 35 14.04 -10.89 -3.91
C ASN A 35 13.76 -9.38 -4.08
N TRP A 36 14.70 -8.65 -4.70
CA TRP A 36 14.55 -7.22 -4.95
C TRP A 36 13.26 -6.84 -5.74
N PRO A 37 12.84 -7.58 -6.79
CA PRO A 37 11.57 -7.30 -7.47
C PRO A 37 10.35 -7.49 -6.57
N LEU A 38 10.40 -8.44 -5.63
CA LEU A 38 9.30 -8.71 -4.71
C LEU A 38 9.17 -7.59 -3.66
N PHE A 39 10.30 -7.08 -3.17
CA PHE A 39 10.31 -5.89 -2.30
C PHE A 39 9.66 -4.69 -3.00
N LEU A 40 10.07 -4.41 -4.24
CA LEU A 40 9.49 -3.32 -5.02
C LEU A 40 7.99 -3.51 -5.25
N ALA A 41 7.54 -4.73 -5.57
CA ALA A 41 6.12 -5.02 -5.73
C ALA A 41 5.31 -4.72 -4.47
N ILE A 42 5.81 -5.10 -3.29
CA ILE A 42 5.15 -4.81 -2.00
C ILE A 42 5.13 -3.30 -1.73
N PHE A 43 6.27 -2.63 -1.93
CA PHE A 43 6.39 -1.19 -1.69
C PHE A 43 5.47 -0.38 -2.62
N PHE A 44 5.52 -0.64 -3.92
CA PHE A 44 4.66 0.02 -4.90
C PHE A 44 3.18 -0.31 -4.67
N GLY A 45 2.84 -1.55 -4.29
CA GLY A 45 1.47 -1.92 -3.97
C GLY A 45 0.88 -1.07 -2.85
N VAL A 46 1.62 -0.88 -1.75
CA VAL A 46 1.19 -0.01 -0.64
C VAL A 46 1.04 1.43 -1.10
N VAL A 47 2.03 1.98 -1.82
CA VAL A 47 1.97 3.36 -2.32
C VAL A 47 0.73 3.59 -3.19
N LEU A 48 0.42 2.65 -4.09
CA LEU A 48 -0.73 2.75 -4.98
C LEU A 48 -2.06 2.68 -4.24
N VAL A 49 -2.20 1.82 -3.23
CA VAL A 49 -3.44 1.69 -2.44
C VAL A 49 -3.79 2.99 -1.73
N PHE A 50 -2.83 3.65 -1.09
CA PHE A 50 -3.09 4.89 -0.35
C PHE A 50 -3.08 6.15 -1.22
N SER A 51 -2.47 6.10 -2.42
CA SER A 51 -2.46 7.22 -3.36
C SER A 51 -3.56 7.14 -4.42
N ALA A 52 -4.39 6.10 -4.42
CA ALA A 52 -5.39 5.86 -5.47
C ALA A 52 -6.35 7.05 -5.65
N ALA A 53 -6.84 7.63 -4.54
CA ALA A 53 -7.77 8.76 -4.59
C ALA A 53 -7.15 9.98 -5.29
N THR A 54 -5.94 10.39 -4.88
CA THR A 54 -5.27 11.56 -5.45
C THR A 54 -4.93 11.40 -6.93
N ILE A 55 -4.59 10.17 -7.34
CA ILE A 55 -4.33 9.84 -8.74
C ILE A 55 -5.61 9.97 -9.57
N ILE A 56 -6.70 9.36 -9.12
CA ILE A 56 -7.98 9.35 -9.83
C ILE A 56 -8.58 10.77 -9.90
N ASP A 57 -8.55 11.51 -8.80
CA ASP A 57 -9.05 12.89 -8.74
C ASP A 57 -8.25 13.84 -9.66
N GLY A 58 -6.95 13.59 -9.79
CA GLY A 58 -6.08 14.31 -10.72
C GLY A 58 -6.40 14.07 -12.19
N PHE A 59 -6.94 12.90 -12.55
CA PHE A 59 -7.44 12.62 -13.90
C PHE A 59 -8.86 13.13 -14.13
N ALA A 60 -9.70 13.17 -13.09
CA ALA A 60 -11.08 13.64 -13.18
C ALA A 60 -11.21 15.17 -13.35
N THR A 61 -10.17 15.93 -12.99
CA THR A 61 -10.15 17.41 -13.05
C THR A 61 -9.70 17.95 -14.42
N LYS A 62 -9.63 17.11 -15.46
CA LYS A 62 -9.35 17.54 -16.84
C LYS A 62 -10.51 17.26 -17.78
#